data_AF-A0A9E6W0N2-F1
#
_entry.id   AF-A0A9E6W0N2-F1
#
_cell.length_a   1.000
_cell.length_b   1.000
_cell.length_c   1.000
_cell.angle_alpha   90.00
_cell.angle_beta   90.00
_cell.angle_gamma   90.00
#
_symmetry.space_group_name_H-M   'P 1'
#
loop_
_entity.id
_entity.type
_entity.pdbx_description
1 polymer ?
#
loop_
_entity_poly.entity_id
_entity_poly.type
_entity_poly.pdbx_seq_one_letter_code
_entity_poly.pdbx_strand_id
1 'polypeptide(L)'
;MDLLSRETGTPTPVYSDPIISAESVKWAARRFILVYGEAAPDMAERHVNQLDARGSIRTAEMFSRVRMECARLLKKTEHFRLHPVN
;
A
#
# COMPACT_ATOMS: atom_id res chain seq x y z
N MET A 1 -28.73 -15.81 34.76
CA MET A 1 -28.18 -17.11 34.34
C MET A 1 -27.49 -16.88 33.01
N ASP A 2 -26.17 -16.75 33.09
CA ASP A 2 -25.21 -16.70 31.99
C ASP A 2 -25.49 -17.72 30.88
N LEU A 3 -25.12 -17.36 29.64
CA LEU A 3 -23.90 -17.92 29.02
C LEU A 3 -23.70 -17.33 27.61
N LEU A 4 -22.74 -16.39 27.54
CA LEU A 4 -21.64 -16.34 26.57
C LEU A 4 -21.95 -16.79 25.12
N SER A 5 -22.11 -15.81 24.24
CA SER A 5 -21.42 -15.85 22.94
C SER A 5 -20.82 -14.48 22.70
N ARG A 6 -19.72 -14.27 23.42
CA ARG A 6 -18.77 -13.19 23.20
C ARG A 6 -18.17 -13.46 21.83
N GLU A 7 -18.76 -12.86 20.79
CA GLU A 7 -18.10 -12.69 19.51
C GLU A 7 -16.85 -11.83 19.78
N THR A 8 -15.77 -12.51 20.16
CA THR A 8 -14.44 -11.97 19.99
C THR A 8 -14.27 -11.79 18.50
N GLY A 9 -14.69 -10.63 17.99
CA GLY A 9 -14.17 -10.06 16.77
C GLY A 9 -12.66 -9.91 16.97
N THR A 10 -11.95 -11.01 16.74
CA THR A 10 -10.53 -10.97 16.48
C THR A 10 -10.39 -9.98 15.34
N PRO A 11 -9.64 -8.88 15.50
CA PRO A 11 -9.37 -8.00 14.38
C PRO A 11 -8.67 -8.89 13.37
N THR A 12 -9.39 -9.27 12.31
CA THR A 12 -8.79 -9.90 11.16
C THR A 12 -7.62 -9.00 10.80
N PRO A 13 -6.37 -9.53 10.77
CA PRO A 13 -5.27 -8.73 10.29
C PRO A 13 -5.70 -8.28 8.89
N VAL A 14 -5.84 -6.97 8.69
CA VAL A 14 -6.24 -6.33 7.42
C VAL A 14 -5.21 -6.64 6.29
N TYR A 15 -4.29 -7.57 6.54
CA TYR A 15 -2.99 -7.69 5.91
C TYR A 15 -2.45 -9.12 5.84
N SER A 16 -3.32 -10.13 5.80
CA SER A 16 -2.91 -11.49 5.48
C SER A 16 -3.33 -11.85 4.06
N ASP A 17 -2.99 -11.02 3.07
CA ASP A 17 -3.03 -11.47 1.68
C ASP A 17 -1.88 -12.46 1.47
N PRO A 18 -2.15 -13.77 1.28
CA PRO A 18 -1.10 -14.77 1.14
C PRO A 18 -0.33 -14.66 -0.18
N ILE A 19 -0.81 -13.81 -1.10
CA ILE A 19 -0.35 -13.69 -2.48
C ILE A 19 0.53 -12.44 -2.66
N ILE A 20 0.21 -11.34 -1.97
CA ILE A 20 0.96 -10.07 -2.04
C ILE A 20 1.38 -9.63 -0.64
N SER A 21 2.65 -9.79 -0.31
CA SER A 21 3.18 -9.42 1.01
C SER A 21 3.25 -7.90 1.20
N ALA A 22 2.90 -7.44 2.40
CA ALA A 22 3.00 -6.03 2.78
C ALA A 22 4.45 -5.52 2.72
N GLU A 23 5.42 -6.37 3.05
CA GLU A 23 6.84 -6.02 3.05
C GLU A 23 7.35 -5.79 1.62
N SER A 24 6.96 -6.64 0.68
CA SER A 24 7.28 -6.46 -0.74
C SER A 24 6.68 -5.18 -1.31
N VAL A 25 5.44 -4.85 -0.94
CA VAL A 25 4.80 -3.58 -1.33
C VAL A 25 5.56 -2.38 -0.76
N LYS A 26 5.93 -2.41 0.52
CA LYS A 26 6.72 -1.34 1.17
C LYS A 26 8.09 -1.17 0.53
N TRP A 27 8.79 -2.27 0.25
CA TRP A 27 10.08 -2.25 -0.42
C TRP A 27 9.96 -1.67 -1.84
N ALA A 28 8.97 -2.14 -2.60
CA ALA A 28 8.71 -1.68 -3.96
C ALA A 28 8.35 -0.18 -3.97
N ALA A 29 7.48 0.28 -3.09
CA ALA A 29 7.09 1.68 -2.98
C ALA A 29 8.27 2.60 -2.66
N ARG A 30 9.12 2.22 -1.70
CA ARG A 30 10.35 2.97 -1.40
C ARG A 30 11.26 3.09 -2.64
N ARG A 31 11.45 1.98 -3.36
CA ARG A 31 12.27 1.97 -4.58
C ARG A 31 11.63 2.79 -5.69
N PHE A 32 10.31 2.78 -5.80
CA PHE A 32 9.55 3.57 -6.76
C PHE A 32 9.70 5.08 -6.48
N ILE A 33 9.60 5.49 -5.21
CA ILE A 33 9.85 6.87 -4.78
C ILE A 33 11.30 7.29 -5.08
N LEU A 34 12.28 6.40 -4.88
CA LEU A 34 13.68 6.71 -5.20
C LEU A 34 13.89 7.00 -6.70
N VAL A 35 13.13 6.35 -7.58
CA VAL A 35 13.24 6.51 -9.04
C VAL A 35 12.43 7.70 -9.55
N TYR A 36 11.19 7.86 -9.08
CA TYR A 36 10.23 8.82 -9.64
C TYR A 36 9.93 10.02 -8.72
N GLY A 37 10.49 10.05 -7.52
CA GLY A 37 10.26 11.11 -6.54
C GLY A 37 8.79 11.26 -6.16
N GLU A 38 8.30 12.50 -6.15
CA GLU A 38 6.91 12.85 -5.81
C GLU A 38 5.90 12.33 -6.85
N ALA A 39 6.34 12.11 -8.09
CA ALA A 39 5.50 11.56 -9.16
C ALA A 39 5.29 10.03 -9.06
N ALA A 40 5.89 9.36 -8.07
CA ALA A 40 5.82 7.91 -7.92
C ALA A 40 4.39 7.33 -7.87
N PRO A 41 3.39 7.93 -7.18
CA PRO A 41 2.02 7.44 -7.21
C PRO A 41 1.41 7.46 -8.62
N ASP A 42 1.56 8.58 -9.34
CA ASP A 42 1.00 8.74 -10.69
C ASP A 42 1.65 7.78 -11.68
N MET A 43 2.95 7.56 -11.57
CA MET A 43 3.66 6.57 -12.38
C MET A 43 3.19 5.15 -12.08
N ALA A 44 2.96 4.81 -10.81
CA ALA A 44 2.41 3.51 -10.43
C ALA A 44 0.99 3.32 -11.00
N GLU A 45 0.15 4.35 -10.97
CA GLU A 45 -1.19 4.34 -11.58
C GLU A 45 -1.15 4.09 -13.09
N ARG A 46 -0.22 4.72 -13.80
CA ARG A 46 -0.03 4.44 -15.24
C ARG A 46 0.31 2.98 -15.50
N HIS A 47 1.12 2.36 -14.64
CA HIS A 47 1.41 0.93 -14.73
C HIS A 47 0.18 0.06 -14.44
N VAL A 48 -0.66 0.42 -13.46
CA VAL A 48 -1.95 -0.26 -13.21
C VAL A 48 -2.78 -0.26 -14.49
N ASN A 49 -3.04 0.93 -15.06
CA ASN A 49 -3.89 1.07 -16.26
C ASN A 49 -3.34 0.27 -17.45
N GLN A 50 -2.02 0.25 -17.65
CA GLN A 50 -1.38 -0.52 -18.72
C GLN A 50 -1.50 -2.04 -18.50
N LEU A 51 -1.39 -2.50 -17.25
CA LEU A 51 -1.46 -3.92 -16.91
C LEU A 51 -2.91 -4.42 -16.97
N ASP A 52 -3.87 -3.62 -16.53
CA ASP A 52 -5.30 -3.90 -16.67
C ASP A 52 -5.72 -4.00 -18.14
N ALA A 53 -5.26 -3.06 -18.98
CA ALA A 53 -5.51 -3.13 -20.42
C ALA A 53 -4.93 -4.39 -21.09
N ARG A 54 -3.91 -5.01 -20.48
CA ARG A 54 -3.28 -6.26 -20.93
C ARG A 54 -3.87 -7.50 -20.26
N GLY A 55 -4.86 -7.36 -19.38
CA GLY A 55 -5.46 -8.46 -18.61
C GLY A 55 -4.54 -9.03 -17.51
N SER A 56 -3.48 -8.31 -17.12
CA SER A 56 -2.53 -8.73 -16.09
C SER A 56 -2.99 -8.28 -14.68
N ILE A 57 -4.17 -8.76 -14.28
CA ILE A 57 -4.91 -8.30 -13.10
C ILE A 57 -4.08 -8.41 -11.81
N ARG A 58 -3.35 -9.51 -11.62
CA ARG A 58 -2.55 -9.73 -10.40
C ARG A 58 -1.42 -8.72 -10.26
N THR A 59 -0.75 -8.39 -11.37
CA THR A 59 0.34 -7.42 -11.38
C THR A 59 -0.21 -6.01 -11.24
N ALA A 60 -1.36 -5.71 -11.85
CA ALA A 60 -2.06 -4.45 -11.67
C ALA A 60 -2.45 -4.21 -10.20
N GLU A 61 -2.98 -5.22 -9.52
CA GLU A 61 -3.30 -5.15 -8.09
C GLU A 61 -2.06 -4.86 -7.23
N MET A 62 -0.91 -5.48 -7.55
CA MET A 62 0.35 -5.18 -6.86
C MET A 62 0.76 -3.71 -7.06
N PHE A 63 0.68 -3.19 -8.29
CA PHE A 63 0.97 -1.78 -8.57
C PHE A 63 -0.02 -0.82 -7.91
N SER A 64 -1.30 -1.21 -7.79
CA SER A 64 -2.31 -0.43 -7.06
C SER A 64 -1.93 -0.27 -5.59
N ARG A 65 -1.45 -1.35 -4.95
CA ARG A 65 -0.94 -1.29 -3.57
C ARG A 65 0.33 -0.48 -3.44
N VAL A 66 1.25 -0.60 -4.40
CA VAL A 66 2.45 0.24 -4.46
C VAL A 66 2.08 1.72 -4.58
N ARG A 67 1.11 2.08 -5.42
CA ARG A 67 0.59 3.45 -5.55
C ARG A 67 0.11 4.00 -4.20
N MET A 68 -0.72 3.23 -3.49
CA MET A 68 -1.25 3.63 -2.18
C MET A 68 -0.13 3.81 -1.16
N GLU A 69 0.84 2.90 -1.13
CA GLU A 69 1.97 2.97 -0.21
C GLU A 69 2.92 4.13 -0.54
N CYS A 70 3.13 4.45 -1.83
CA CYS A 70 3.87 5.64 -2.25
C CYS A 70 3.21 6.91 -1.71
N ALA A 71 1.90 7.07 -1.93
CA ALA A 71 1.15 8.23 -1.45
C ALA A 71 1.20 8.35 0.09
N ARG A 72 1.07 7.22 0.80
CA ARG A 72 1.15 7.17 2.26
C ARG A 72 2.53 7.62 2.77
N LEU A 73 3.61 7.14 2.15
CA LEU A 73 4.97 7.49 2.54
C LEU A 73 5.29 8.96 2.26
N LEU A 74 4.94 9.47 1.07
CA LEU A 74 5.15 10.88 0.73
C LEU A 74 4.39 11.81 1.66
N LYS A 75 3.12 11.50 1.96
CA LYS A 75 2.32 12.27 2.95
C LYS A 75 2.97 12.25 4.33
N LYS A 76 3.54 11.11 4.75
CA LYS A 76 4.23 11.01 6.04
C LYS A 76 5.52 11.83 6.05
N THR A 77 6.28 11.81 4.96
CA THR A 77 7.47 12.64 4.80
C THR A 77 7.13 14.13 4.89
N GLU A 78 6.06 14.55 4.22
CA GLU A 78 5.59 15.94 4.27
C GLU A 78 5.16 16.35 5.68
N HIS A 79 4.44 15.47 6.38
CA HIS A 79 4.09 15.70 7.78
C HIS A 79 5.33 15.93 8.67
N PHE A 80 6.40 15.15 8.49
CA PHE A 80 7.65 15.34 9.25
C PHE A 80 8.44 16.59 8.84
N ARG A 81 8.29 17.08 7.60
CA ARG A 81 8.86 18.37 7.19
C ARG A 81 8.17 19.53 7.90
N LEU A 82 6.85 19.47 8.03
CA LEU A 82 6.05 20.49 8.71
C LEU A 82 6.16 20.40 10.25
N HIS A 83 6.32 19.18 10.77
CA HIS A 83 6.39 18.89 12.19
C HIS A 83 7.65 18.07 12.49
N PRO A 84 8.83 18.72 12.48
CA PRO A 84 10.07 18.04 12.82
C PRO A 84 9.98 17.49 14.24
N VAL A 85 10.30 16.22 14.39
CA VAL A 85 10.34 15.56 15.70
C VAL A 85 11.70 15.93 16.33
N ASN A 86 11.67 16.80 17.34
CA ASN A 86 12.84 17.13 18.17
C ASN A 86 12.91 16.23 19.39
#